data_AF-A0A6N7YZ30-F1
#
_entry.id   AF-A0A6N7YZ30-F1
#
_cell.length_a   1.000
_cell.length_b   1.000
_cell.length_c   1.000
_cell.angle_alpha   90.00
_cell.angle_beta   90.00
_cell.angle_gamma   90.00
#
_symmetry.space_group_name_H-M   'P 1'
#
loop_
_entity.id
_entity.type
_entity.pdbx_description
1 polymer ?
#
loop_
_entity_poly.entity_id
_entity_poly.type
_entity_poly.pdbx_seq_one_letter_code
_entity_poly.pdbx_strand_id
1 'polypeptide(L)'
;MERAKPVAAVYARVARNESDDEQVSINRQQQECAAAATRLGIDVVAGFVDTDDSGTSLLRPGLGKLFGWLDWEANEGRVTDYVAVASTERLAQRSEDLTEVLRQLGKRGIRLLIAENDSTVETSAANTTNKELTIRDVQEETPATAEQPEHDQLDESEIDLTGVVEQTESLMDVIGDALIEAGDDGEVPEWGARAMARLLANLLGESGSALHHFAVTGQGTFEQIGQDLDVLWEDPDRTEVTSEVINRLATYLITVERKAHQERAGNFSETTRALIAEHGPAFEAFLQLPDVTENNALHGFHEVYYRSFDSLEAVAQDVAESHEVYQLLEEASLSHVASPDQRLLLKLARQRWDIVPHNKRLYLFEK
;
A
#
# COMPACT_ATOMS: atom_id res chain seq x y z
N MET A 1 27.44 -40.83 -13.84
CA MET A 1 27.52 -39.71 -12.88
C MET A 1 26.59 -40.07 -11.75
N GLU A 2 27.14 -40.32 -10.56
CA GLU A 2 26.36 -40.54 -9.35
C GLU A 2 25.55 -39.26 -9.11
N ARG A 3 24.23 -39.38 -9.06
CA ARG A 3 23.35 -38.21 -8.88
C ARG A 3 23.66 -37.66 -7.49
N ALA A 4 24.03 -36.38 -7.41
CA ALA A 4 24.26 -35.73 -6.13
C ALA A 4 23.03 -35.94 -5.23
N LYS A 5 23.26 -36.08 -3.92
CA LYS A 5 22.17 -36.23 -2.96
C LYS A 5 21.19 -35.06 -3.11
N PRO A 6 19.87 -35.31 -3.01
CA PRO A 6 18.88 -34.26 -3.09
C PRO A 6 19.04 -33.26 -1.95
N VAL A 7 18.71 -32.00 -2.23
CA VAL A 7 18.94 -30.88 -1.29
C VAL A 7 17.62 -30.20 -0.91
N ALA A 8 17.50 -29.78 0.36
CA ALA A 8 16.35 -29.04 0.88
C ALA A 8 16.72 -27.72 1.56
N ALA A 9 15.83 -26.73 1.44
CA ALA A 9 15.75 -25.58 2.34
C ALA A 9 14.62 -25.78 3.36
N VAL A 10 14.82 -25.35 4.61
CA VAL A 10 13.80 -25.44 5.67
C VAL A 10 13.13 -24.08 5.86
N TYR A 11 11.82 -24.08 6.05
CA TYR A 11 11.06 -22.90 6.44
C TYR A 11 10.26 -23.18 7.71
N ALA A 12 10.39 -22.30 8.71
CA ALA A 12 9.71 -22.40 10.00
C ALA A 12 8.97 -21.10 10.33
N ARG A 13 7.83 -21.21 11.02
CA ARG A 13 7.00 -20.05 11.39
C ARG A 13 6.39 -20.22 12.77
N VAL A 14 6.42 -19.17 13.59
CA VAL A 14 5.67 -19.13 14.85
C VAL A 14 4.43 -18.28 14.67
N ALA A 15 3.29 -18.76 15.16
CA ALA A 15 2.08 -17.98 15.21
C ALA A 15 2.06 -17.15 16.51
N ARG A 16 1.54 -15.92 16.43
CA ARG A 16 1.47 -14.93 17.53
C ARG A 16 0.83 -15.42 18.84
N ASN A 17 0.06 -16.51 18.78
CA ASN A 17 -0.67 -17.07 19.93
C ASN A 17 -0.03 -18.33 20.53
N GLU A 18 1.16 -18.74 20.09
CA GLU A 18 1.87 -19.85 20.76
C GLU A 18 2.48 -19.36 22.07
N SER A 19 2.01 -19.90 23.19
CA SER A 19 2.48 -19.57 24.55
C SER A 19 3.89 -20.07 24.88
N ASP A 20 4.52 -20.79 23.94
CA ASP A 20 5.89 -21.28 24.07
C ASP A 20 6.88 -20.19 23.64
N ASP A 21 8.08 -20.22 24.21
CA ASP A 21 9.21 -19.40 23.75
C ASP A 21 9.37 -19.60 22.23
N GLU A 22 9.15 -18.53 21.45
CA GLU A 22 9.12 -18.55 19.98
C GLU A 22 10.36 -19.27 19.41
N GLN A 23 11.51 -19.04 20.04
CA GLN A 23 12.77 -19.65 19.62
C GLN A 23 12.77 -21.17 19.83
N VAL A 24 12.12 -21.67 20.88
CA VAL A 24 11.96 -23.10 21.13
C VAL A 24 11.04 -23.73 20.08
N SER A 25 9.94 -23.05 19.71
CA SER A 25 9.03 -23.52 18.64
C SER A 25 9.74 -23.62 17.29
N ILE A 26 10.51 -22.59 16.90
CA ILE A 26 11.29 -22.57 15.65
C ILE A 26 12.32 -23.70 15.65
N ASN A 27 13.08 -23.83 16.73
CA ASN A 27 14.11 -24.86 16.83
C ASN A 27 13.51 -26.26 16.70
N ARG A 28 12.34 -26.50 17.29
CA ARG A 28 11.61 -27.76 17.17
C ARG A 28 11.19 -28.03 15.73
N GLN A 29 10.56 -27.06 15.07
CA GLN A 29 10.15 -27.19 13.65
C GLN A 29 11.34 -27.50 12.74
N GLN A 30 12.46 -26.79 12.91
CA GLN A 30 13.67 -27.03 12.13
C GLN A 30 14.27 -28.42 12.36
N GLN A 31 14.26 -28.90 13.61
CA GLN A 31 14.69 -30.26 13.95
C GLN A 31 13.79 -31.32 13.33
N GLU A 32 12.46 -31.12 13.36
CA GLU A 32 11.48 -32.01 12.73
C GLU A 32 11.72 -32.10 11.22
N CYS A 33 11.88 -30.96 10.53
CA CYS A 33 12.21 -30.93 9.11
C CYS A 33 13.54 -31.60 8.78
N ALA A 34 14.60 -31.34 9.56
CA ALA A 34 15.91 -31.95 9.35
C ALA A 34 15.88 -33.47 9.56
N ALA A 35 15.11 -33.94 10.55
CA ALA A 35 14.94 -35.36 10.79
C ALA A 35 14.16 -36.05 9.65
N ALA A 36 13.10 -35.42 9.14
CA ALA A 36 12.34 -35.91 7.98
C ALA A 36 13.22 -35.97 6.71
N ALA A 37 13.97 -34.91 6.43
CA ALA A 37 14.91 -34.87 5.31
C ALA A 37 15.97 -35.98 5.43
N THR A 38 16.54 -36.18 6.62
CA THR A 38 17.54 -37.25 6.88
C THR A 38 16.97 -38.64 6.61
N ARG A 39 15.72 -38.93 7.01
CA ARG A 39 15.06 -40.21 6.75
C ARG A 39 14.90 -40.50 5.26
N LEU A 40 14.71 -39.46 4.46
CA LEU A 40 14.57 -39.55 3.00
C LEU A 40 15.91 -39.44 2.25
N GLY A 41 17.03 -39.29 2.97
CA GLY A 41 18.35 -39.12 2.37
C GLY A 41 18.55 -37.77 1.66
N ILE A 42 17.85 -36.73 2.12
CA ILE A 42 17.91 -35.35 1.63
C ILE A 42 18.81 -34.53 2.57
N ASP A 43 19.73 -33.74 2.02
CA ASP A 43 20.62 -32.87 2.80
C ASP A 43 19.98 -31.46 2.94
N VAL A 44 19.84 -30.97 4.17
CA VAL A 44 19.34 -29.60 4.43
C VAL A 44 20.49 -28.60 4.37
N VAL A 45 20.36 -27.55 3.55
CA VAL A 45 21.45 -26.58 3.31
C VAL A 45 21.15 -25.15 3.78
N ALA A 46 19.88 -24.83 4.01
CA ALA A 46 19.45 -23.49 4.41
C ALA A 46 18.22 -23.55 5.32
N GLY A 47 18.03 -22.50 6.13
CA GLY A 47 16.89 -22.34 7.03
C GLY A 47 16.38 -20.91 7.01
N PHE A 48 15.06 -20.76 6.91
CA PHE A 48 14.34 -19.50 6.87
C PHE A 48 13.27 -19.50 7.95
N VAL A 49 13.06 -18.34 8.54
CA VAL A 49 12.20 -18.20 9.72
C VAL A 49 11.39 -16.92 9.61
N ASP A 50 10.12 -17.03 9.97
CA ASP A 50 9.24 -15.90 10.26
C ASP A 50 8.81 -15.93 11.74
N THR A 51 9.10 -14.83 12.44
CA THR A 51 8.70 -14.55 13.83
C THR A 51 7.64 -13.46 13.82
N ASP A 52 6.55 -13.66 14.57
CA ASP A 52 5.46 -12.68 14.74
C ASP A 52 4.62 -12.36 13.47
N ASP A 53 4.67 -13.22 12.44
CA ASP A 53 3.85 -13.06 11.23
C ASP A 53 2.67 -14.04 11.17
N SER A 54 1.48 -13.46 10.99
CA SER A 54 0.22 -14.17 10.76
C SER A 54 0.30 -15.09 9.54
N GLY A 55 -0.38 -16.24 9.61
CA GLY A 55 -0.32 -17.28 8.57
C GLY A 55 -1.17 -16.98 7.35
N THR A 56 -1.69 -15.76 7.28
CA THR A 56 -2.80 -15.31 6.46
C THR A 56 -2.40 -14.28 5.40
N SER A 57 -1.14 -13.84 5.40
CA SER A 57 -0.54 -13.01 4.34
C SER A 57 0.67 -13.70 3.71
N LEU A 58 0.90 -13.52 2.40
CA LEU A 58 2.10 -13.98 1.70
C LEU A 58 3.30 -13.02 1.83
N LEU A 59 3.08 -11.81 2.35
CA LEU A 59 4.12 -10.78 2.49
C LEU A 59 4.94 -10.98 3.78
N ARG A 60 5.64 -12.11 3.86
CA ARG A 60 6.46 -12.45 5.03
C ARG A 60 7.95 -12.29 4.73
N PRO A 61 8.75 -11.62 5.57
CA PRO A 61 10.17 -11.39 5.29
C PRO A 61 10.99 -12.67 5.11
N GLY A 62 10.72 -13.71 5.90
CA GLY A 62 11.35 -15.01 5.87
C GLY A 62 10.95 -15.82 4.63
N LEU A 63 9.66 -15.82 4.28
CA LEU A 63 9.19 -16.44 3.04
C LEU A 63 9.74 -15.72 1.80
N GLY A 64 9.81 -14.38 1.82
CA GLY A 64 10.45 -13.59 0.77
C GLY A 64 11.95 -13.90 0.64
N LYS A 65 12.67 -14.00 1.76
CA LYS A 65 14.08 -14.42 1.79
C LYS A 65 14.28 -15.83 1.24
N LEU A 66 13.37 -16.77 1.53
CA LEU A 66 13.39 -18.11 0.96
C LEU A 66 13.32 -18.04 -0.57
N PHE A 67 12.33 -17.33 -1.13
CA PHE A 67 12.20 -17.22 -2.58
C PHE A 67 13.38 -16.51 -3.24
N GLY A 68 13.87 -15.42 -2.64
CA GLY A 68 15.07 -14.73 -3.14
C GLY A 68 16.32 -15.61 -3.12
N TRP A 69 16.50 -16.43 -2.08
CA TRP A 69 17.60 -17.39 -2.00
C TRP A 69 17.48 -18.52 -3.03
N LEU A 70 16.27 -19.04 -3.25
CA LEU A 70 16.00 -20.05 -4.28
C LEU A 70 16.32 -19.53 -5.69
N ASP A 71 15.94 -18.28 -5.97
CA ASP A 71 16.24 -17.63 -7.25
C ASP A 71 17.75 -17.40 -7.43
N TRP A 72 18.46 -17.02 -6.35
CA TRP A 72 19.91 -16.90 -6.37
C TRP A 72 20.62 -18.24 -6.59
N GLU A 73 20.23 -19.32 -5.90
CA GLU A 73 20.76 -20.68 -6.09
C GLU A 73 20.61 -21.15 -7.54
N ALA A 74 19.43 -20.95 -8.12
CA ALA A 74 19.14 -21.34 -9.49
C ALA A 74 20.05 -20.61 -10.49
N ASN A 75 20.31 -19.31 -10.27
CA ASN A 75 21.23 -18.51 -11.11
C ASN A 75 22.69 -18.96 -10.99
N GLU A 76 23.08 -19.50 -9.84
CA GLU A 76 24.41 -20.08 -9.60
C GLU A 76 24.54 -21.52 -10.14
N GLY A 77 23.50 -22.04 -10.79
CA GLY A 77 23.47 -23.39 -11.35
C GLY A 77 23.38 -24.49 -10.29
N ARG A 78 23.04 -24.14 -9.05
CA ARG A 78 22.74 -25.09 -7.98
C ARG A 78 21.25 -25.43 -7.99
N VAL A 79 20.93 -26.65 -7.58
CA VAL A 79 19.56 -27.19 -7.64
C VAL A 79 19.12 -27.51 -6.22
N THR A 80 18.11 -26.78 -5.76
CA THR A 80 17.34 -27.17 -4.56
C THR A 80 16.17 -28.02 -5.02
N ASP A 81 16.04 -29.23 -4.49
CA ASP A 81 14.99 -30.18 -4.89
C ASP A 81 13.72 -30.02 -4.04
N TYR A 82 13.87 -29.55 -2.80
CA TYR A 82 12.79 -29.50 -1.82
C TYR A 82 12.78 -28.22 -0.98
N VAL A 83 11.58 -27.80 -0.58
CA VAL A 83 11.36 -26.96 0.60
C VAL A 83 10.70 -27.82 1.67
N ALA A 84 11.28 -27.85 2.87
CA ALA A 84 10.79 -28.62 4.00
C ALA A 84 10.10 -27.70 5.02
N VAL A 85 8.88 -28.09 5.43
CA VAL A 85 8.09 -27.40 6.46
C VAL A 85 7.57 -28.40 7.48
N ALA A 86 7.32 -27.94 8.71
CA ALA A 86 6.77 -28.80 9.75
C ALA A 86 5.36 -29.28 9.37
N SER A 87 4.46 -28.35 9.04
CA SER A 87 3.11 -28.59 8.52
C SER A 87 2.75 -27.57 7.44
N THR A 88 1.67 -27.83 6.67
CA THR A 88 1.19 -26.88 5.64
C THR A 88 0.71 -25.56 6.22
N GLU A 89 0.15 -25.57 7.43
CA GLU A 89 -0.30 -24.37 8.14
C GLU A 89 0.83 -23.40 8.49
N ARG A 90 2.07 -23.90 8.57
CA ARG A 90 3.25 -23.06 8.73
C ARG A 90 3.54 -22.27 7.47
N LEU A 91 3.25 -22.86 6.31
CA LEU A 91 3.41 -22.25 5.00
C LEU A 91 2.27 -21.24 4.71
N ALA A 92 1.03 -21.63 4.96
CA ALA A 92 -0.16 -20.79 4.80
C ALA A 92 -1.37 -21.38 5.53
N GLN A 93 -2.19 -20.53 6.14
CA GLN A 93 -3.45 -20.92 6.78
C GLN A 93 -4.62 -20.91 5.80
N ARG A 94 -4.59 -20.04 4.79
CA ARG A 94 -5.60 -19.98 3.71
C ARG A 94 -5.20 -20.92 2.58
N SER A 95 -6.20 -21.59 1.99
CA SER A 95 -5.99 -22.53 0.88
C SER A 95 -5.50 -21.84 -0.40
N GLU A 96 -5.91 -20.59 -0.63
CA GLU A 96 -5.50 -19.74 -1.74
C GLU A 96 -4.02 -19.38 -1.66
N ASP A 97 -3.57 -18.92 -0.50
CA ASP A 97 -2.16 -18.64 -0.21
C ASP A 97 -1.29 -19.89 -0.37
N LEU A 98 -1.74 -21.02 0.18
CA LEU A 98 -1.05 -22.30 0.01
C LEU A 98 -0.92 -22.65 -1.48
N THR A 99 -1.98 -22.45 -2.27
CA THR A 99 -1.98 -22.69 -3.71
C THR A 99 -0.97 -21.78 -4.42
N GLU A 100 -0.90 -20.51 -4.05
CA GLU A 100 0.05 -19.57 -4.62
C GLU A 100 1.51 -19.94 -4.28
N VAL A 101 1.80 -20.29 -3.02
CA VAL A 101 3.14 -20.77 -2.64
C VAL A 101 3.52 -22.03 -3.39
N LEU A 102 2.62 -23.02 -3.47
CA LEU A 102 2.87 -24.26 -4.23
C LEU A 102 3.10 -23.99 -5.71
N ARG A 103 2.38 -23.02 -6.30
CA ARG A 103 2.58 -22.59 -7.68
C ARG A 103 3.96 -21.94 -7.87
N GLN A 104 4.39 -21.10 -6.94
CA GLN A 104 5.71 -20.46 -6.97
C GLN A 104 6.85 -21.47 -6.86
N LEU A 105 6.73 -22.46 -5.98
CA LEU A 105 7.67 -23.59 -5.88
C LEU A 105 7.66 -24.44 -7.15
N GLY A 106 6.48 -24.71 -7.71
CA GLY A 106 6.33 -25.50 -8.92
C GLY A 106 6.93 -24.87 -10.18
N LYS A 107 6.84 -23.54 -10.33
CA LYS A 107 7.55 -22.81 -11.40
C LYS A 107 9.07 -23.02 -11.37
N ARG A 108 9.62 -23.30 -10.19
CA ARG A 108 11.05 -23.54 -9.96
C ARG A 108 11.41 -25.04 -9.99
N GLY A 109 10.41 -25.92 -10.14
CA GLY A 109 10.61 -27.37 -10.08
C GLY A 109 10.93 -27.90 -8.68
N ILE A 110 10.62 -27.15 -7.63
CA ILE A 110 10.95 -27.48 -6.23
C ILE A 110 9.76 -28.13 -5.55
N ARG A 111 9.92 -29.32 -4.98
CA ARG A 111 8.84 -30.05 -4.29
C ARG A 111 8.68 -29.60 -2.84
N LEU A 112 7.51 -29.84 -2.25
CA LEU A 112 7.29 -29.58 -0.82
C LEU A 112 7.49 -30.87 -0.01
N LEU A 113 8.25 -30.83 1.08
CA LEU A 113 8.38 -31.89 2.09
C LEU A 113 7.66 -31.45 3.36
N ILE A 114 6.70 -32.23 3.82
CA ILE A 114 5.92 -31.97 5.04
C ILE A 114 6.40 -32.94 6.13
N ALA A 115 7.06 -32.40 7.16
CA ALA A 115 7.74 -33.20 8.18
C ALA A 115 6.78 -33.96 9.09
N GLU A 116 5.60 -33.39 9.38
CA GLU A 116 4.55 -34.01 10.21
C GLU A 116 4.20 -35.44 9.77
N ASN A 117 4.20 -35.69 8.45
CA ASN A 117 3.77 -36.95 7.87
C ASN A 117 4.83 -37.63 6.98
N ASP A 118 6.07 -37.15 6.98
CA ASP A 118 7.16 -37.61 6.09
C ASP A 118 6.74 -37.67 4.61
N SER A 119 5.90 -36.74 4.17
CA SER A 119 5.28 -36.76 2.85
C SER A 119 5.86 -35.72 1.91
N THR A 120 5.98 -36.05 0.63
CA THR A 120 6.41 -35.11 -0.41
C THR A 120 5.27 -34.80 -1.37
N VAL A 121 5.02 -33.52 -1.62
CA VAL A 121 4.02 -33.04 -2.57
C VAL A 121 4.72 -32.56 -3.84
N GLU A 122 4.27 -33.09 -4.98
CA GLU A 122 4.70 -32.58 -6.28
C GLU A 122 3.99 -31.27 -6.61
N THR A 123 4.78 -30.22 -6.81
CA THR A 123 4.31 -28.89 -7.19
C THR A 123 4.41 -28.77 -8.72
N SER A 124 3.43 -29.29 -9.45
CA SER A 124 3.38 -29.15 -10.90
C SER A 124 2.80 -27.78 -11.29
N ALA A 125 3.53 -27.03 -12.13
CA ALA A 125 3.05 -25.75 -12.66
C ALA A 125 1.80 -25.85 -13.57
N ALA A 126 1.38 -27.07 -13.94
CA ALA A 126 0.38 -27.30 -14.98
C ALA A 126 -0.90 -28.02 -14.52
N ASN A 127 -1.07 -28.36 -13.23
CA ASN A 127 -2.17 -29.25 -12.84
C ASN A 127 -2.75 -29.07 -11.43
N THR A 128 -2.73 -27.85 -10.86
CA THR A 128 -3.50 -27.56 -9.64
C THR A 128 -4.94 -27.17 -10.01
N THR A 129 -5.66 -28.09 -10.65
CA THR A 129 -7.12 -28.01 -10.78
C THR A 129 -7.68 -29.10 -9.88
N ASN A 130 -8.34 -28.68 -8.78
CA ASN A 130 -9.18 -29.46 -7.87
C ASN A 130 -9.17 -30.98 -8.09
N LYS A 131 -8.24 -31.66 -7.43
CA LYS A 131 -8.41 -33.08 -7.08
C LYS A 131 -8.31 -33.20 -5.57
N GLU A 132 -9.48 -33.41 -4.98
CA GLU A 132 -9.78 -33.75 -3.58
C GLU A 132 -8.56 -34.04 -2.70
N LEU A 133 -8.14 -33.04 -1.93
CA LEU A 133 -7.58 -33.27 -0.60
C LEU A 133 -8.77 -33.62 0.31
N THR A 134 -9.08 -34.91 0.44
CA THR A 134 -10.05 -35.39 1.42
C THR A 134 -9.42 -35.29 2.81
N ILE A 135 -9.57 -34.13 3.46
CA ILE A 135 -9.34 -33.97 4.90
C ILE A 135 -10.64 -34.38 5.58
N ARG A 136 -10.57 -35.36 6.49
CA ARG A 136 -11.71 -35.75 7.33
C ARG A 136 -11.84 -34.71 8.44
N ASP A 137 -12.98 -34.03 8.48
CA ASP A 137 -13.38 -33.15 9.57
C ASP A 137 -13.34 -33.89 10.91
N VAL A 138 -12.58 -33.36 11.86
CA VAL A 138 -12.75 -33.60 13.28
C VAL A 138 -13.31 -32.30 13.85
N GLN A 139 -14.59 -32.32 14.23
CA GLN A 139 -15.20 -31.24 15.01
C GLN A 139 -14.60 -31.27 16.42
N GLU A 140 -13.83 -30.25 16.79
CA GLU A 140 -13.55 -29.92 18.19
C GLU A 140 -14.43 -28.75 18.62
N GLU A 141 -15.29 -29.00 19.60
CA GLU A 141 -16.09 -27.98 20.29
C GLU A 141 -15.18 -27.19 21.24
N THR A 142 -14.98 -25.91 20.95
CA THR A 142 -14.28 -24.96 21.84
C THR A 142 -15.21 -24.52 22.99
N PRO A 143 -14.75 -24.48 24.25
CA PRO A 143 -15.60 -24.10 25.37
C PRO A 143 -15.85 -22.59 25.42
N ALA A 144 -17.09 -22.24 25.76
CA ALA A 144 -17.57 -20.87 25.92
C ALA A 144 -16.73 -20.08 26.94
N THR A 145 -16.16 -18.96 26.48
CA THR A 145 -15.45 -17.99 27.33
C THR A 145 -16.40 -16.86 27.73
N ALA A 146 -16.24 -16.37 28.95
CA ALA A 146 -17.18 -15.53 29.69
C ALA A 146 -17.58 -14.21 29.01
N GLU A 147 -18.86 -13.86 29.23
CA GLU A 147 -19.59 -12.67 28.76
C GLU A 147 -18.80 -11.36 28.96
N GLN A 148 -18.23 -10.85 27.87
CA GLN A 148 -18.01 -9.41 27.69
C GLN A 148 -19.33 -8.78 27.19
N PRO A 149 -19.64 -7.52 27.54
CA PRO A 149 -20.84 -6.85 27.08
C PRO A 149 -20.89 -6.89 25.55
N GLU A 150 -22.07 -7.20 25.00
CA GLU A 150 -22.39 -7.25 23.57
C GLU A 150 -22.02 -5.93 22.88
N HIS A 151 -20.73 -5.76 22.56
CA HIS A 151 -20.32 -4.92 21.46
C HIS A 151 -20.75 -5.67 20.21
N ASP A 152 -21.54 -5.03 19.36
CA ASP A 152 -21.89 -5.50 18.03
C ASP A 152 -20.63 -6.06 17.37
N GLN A 153 -20.48 -7.39 17.37
CA GLN A 153 -19.38 -8.05 16.71
C GLN A 153 -19.67 -7.87 15.23
N LEU A 154 -18.86 -7.03 14.59
CA LEU A 154 -18.85 -6.91 13.13
C LEU A 154 -18.73 -8.32 12.55
N ASP A 155 -19.52 -8.62 11.51
CA ASP A 155 -19.35 -9.89 10.79
C ASP A 155 -17.89 -9.98 10.30
N GLU A 156 -17.32 -11.19 10.22
CA GLU A 156 -15.91 -11.39 9.83
C GLU A 156 -15.56 -10.77 8.45
N SER A 157 -16.57 -10.46 7.63
CA SER A 157 -16.44 -9.81 6.33
C SER A 157 -16.59 -8.27 6.35
N GLU A 158 -16.94 -7.66 7.48
CA GLU A 158 -17.14 -6.22 7.59
C GLU A 158 -15.85 -5.51 8.01
N ILE A 159 -15.48 -4.47 7.24
CA ILE A 159 -14.29 -3.65 7.51
C ILE A 159 -14.65 -2.52 8.46
N ASP A 160 -13.99 -2.48 9.60
CA ASP A 160 -14.03 -1.38 10.53
C ASP A 160 -13.21 -0.18 10.02
N LEU A 161 -13.91 0.79 9.42
CA LEU A 161 -13.29 2.05 9.03
C LEU A 161 -13.02 2.98 10.23
N THR A 162 -13.61 2.71 11.39
CA THR A 162 -13.39 3.48 12.63
C THR A 162 -12.05 3.14 13.30
N GLY A 163 -11.50 1.95 13.05
CA GLY A 163 -10.20 1.54 13.58
C GLY A 163 -10.18 1.25 15.06
N VAL A 164 -11.35 0.93 15.60
CA VAL A 164 -11.45 0.30 16.90
C VAL A 164 -10.83 -1.11 16.83
N VAL A 165 -10.96 -1.77 15.68
CA VAL A 165 -10.38 -3.08 15.39
C VAL A 165 -9.21 -2.96 14.42
N GLU A 166 -8.07 -3.54 14.76
CA GLU A 166 -6.93 -3.64 13.84
C GLU A 166 -7.19 -4.76 12.82
N GLN A 167 -7.50 -4.38 11.58
CA GLN A 167 -7.85 -5.30 10.48
C GLN A 167 -6.97 -5.08 9.25
N THR A 168 -5.66 -4.95 9.44
CA THR A 168 -4.71 -4.61 8.35
C THR A 168 -4.81 -5.57 7.16
N GLU A 169 -5.01 -6.87 7.40
CA GLU A 169 -5.13 -7.86 6.32
C GLU A 169 -6.43 -7.71 5.53
N SER A 170 -7.57 -7.64 6.23
CA SER A 170 -8.87 -7.47 5.57
C SER A 170 -8.92 -6.15 4.80
N LEU A 171 -8.27 -5.10 5.30
CA LEU A 171 -8.11 -3.84 4.57
C LEU A 171 -7.30 -4.02 3.29
N MET A 172 -6.19 -4.76 3.34
CA MET A 172 -5.35 -5.04 2.18
C MET A 172 -6.07 -5.87 1.12
N ASP A 173 -6.87 -6.86 1.52
CA ASP A 173 -7.70 -7.67 0.61
C ASP A 173 -8.70 -6.76 -0.13
N VAL A 174 -9.42 -5.90 0.60
CA VAL A 174 -10.37 -4.92 0.03
C VAL A 174 -9.66 -3.90 -0.88
N ILE A 175 -8.48 -3.42 -0.50
CA ILE A 175 -7.68 -2.53 -1.36
C ILE A 175 -7.27 -3.25 -2.64
N GLY A 176 -6.88 -4.53 -2.57
CA GLY A 176 -6.57 -5.35 -3.74
C GLY A 176 -7.74 -5.42 -4.72
N ASP A 177 -8.95 -5.68 -4.22
CA ASP A 177 -10.16 -5.68 -5.03
C ASP A 177 -10.43 -4.32 -5.69
N ALA A 178 -10.24 -3.22 -4.95
CA ALA A 178 -10.42 -1.87 -5.47
C ALA A 178 -9.43 -1.54 -6.59
N LEU A 179 -8.19 -2.01 -6.48
CA LEU A 179 -7.17 -1.84 -7.50
C LEU A 179 -7.46 -2.67 -8.75
N ILE A 180 -7.99 -3.89 -8.59
CA ILE A 180 -8.45 -4.73 -9.71
C ILE A 180 -9.63 -4.05 -10.43
N GLU A 181 -10.60 -3.52 -9.69
CA GLU A 181 -11.76 -2.83 -10.27
C GLU A 181 -11.37 -1.54 -11.01
N ALA A 182 -10.40 -0.79 -10.49
CA ALA A 182 -9.90 0.43 -11.13
C ALA A 182 -9.32 0.19 -12.53
N GLY A 183 -8.84 -1.03 -12.82
CA GLY A 183 -8.29 -1.42 -14.11
C GLY A 183 -7.19 -0.47 -14.62
N ASP A 184 -7.11 -0.33 -15.94
CA ASP A 184 -6.11 0.51 -16.61
C ASP A 184 -6.40 2.01 -16.49
N ASP A 185 -7.67 2.39 -16.30
CA ASP A 185 -8.10 3.79 -16.15
C ASP A 185 -7.65 4.39 -14.81
N GLY A 186 -7.40 3.51 -13.83
CA GLY A 186 -6.79 3.84 -12.56
C GLY A 186 -7.67 4.61 -11.59
N GLU A 187 -8.96 4.79 -11.91
CA GLU A 187 -9.95 5.40 -11.02
C GLU A 187 -10.46 4.34 -10.03
N VAL A 188 -10.02 4.45 -8.78
CA VAL A 188 -10.49 3.56 -7.71
C VAL A 188 -11.90 3.95 -7.26
N PRO A 189 -12.76 2.99 -6.90
CA PRO A 189 -14.08 3.29 -6.36
C PRO A 189 -13.97 3.94 -4.97
N GLU A 190 -15.01 4.68 -4.56
CA GLU A 190 -15.03 5.41 -3.27
C GLU A 190 -14.78 4.49 -2.07
N TRP A 191 -15.40 3.31 -2.04
CA TRP A 191 -15.18 2.34 -0.97
C TRP A 191 -13.71 1.90 -0.88
N GLY A 192 -13.04 1.77 -2.03
CA GLY A 192 -11.62 1.45 -2.12
C GLY A 192 -10.75 2.60 -1.63
N ALA A 193 -11.06 3.84 -2.05
CA ALA A 193 -10.37 5.03 -1.56
C ALA A 193 -10.48 5.18 -0.03
N ARG A 194 -11.65 4.86 0.55
CA ARG A 194 -11.86 4.89 2.01
C ARG A 194 -11.06 3.80 2.74
N ALA A 195 -10.97 2.59 2.18
CA ALA A 195 -10.13 1.52 2.72
C ALA A 195 -8.63 1.89 2.66
N MET A 196 -8.19 2.48 1.54
CA MET A 196 -6.83 3.03 1.39
C MET A 196 -6.55 4.08 2.46
N ALA A 197 -7.45 5.03 2.67
CA ALA A 197 -7.30 6.07 3.68
C ALA A 197 -7.24 5.49 5.10
N ARG A 198 -8.03 4.44 5.39
CA ARG A 198 -7.99 3.73 6.67
C ARG A 198 -6.64 3.07 6.92
N LEU A 199 -6.10 2.35 5.92
CA LEU A 199 -4.78 1.74 6.02
C LEU A 199 -3.69 2.78 6.28
N LEU A 200 -3.71 3.88 5.52
CA LEU A 200 -2.72 4.95 5.66
C LEU A 200 -2.87 5.68 7.02
N ALA A 201 -4.09 5.85 7.53
CA ALA A 201 -4.32 6.39 8.87
C ALA A 201 -3.75 5.47 9.97
N ASN A 202 -3.81 4.14 9.81
CA ASN A 202 -3.17 3.20 10.73
C ASN A 202 -1.66 3.40 10.78
N LEU A 203 -1.03 3.64 9.62
CA LEU A 203 0.42 3.87 9.52
C LEU A 203 0.85 5.18 10.20
N LEU A 204 0.01 6.22 10.18
CA LEU A 204 0.27 7.45 10.93
C LEU A 204 0.16 7.27 12.45
N GLY A 205 -0.61 6.29 12.92
CA GLY A 205 -0.85 6.08 14.35
C GLY A 205 -1.75 7.14 15.02
N GLU A 206 -2.37 8.02 14.24
CA GLU A 206 -3.21 9.12 14.73
C GLU A 206 -4.68 8.95 14.34
N SER A 207 -5.54 8.66 15.33
CA SER A 207 -7.00 8.58 15.15
C SER A 207 -7.68 9.93 14.88
N GLY A 208 -6.94 11.03 14.92
CA GLY A 208 -7.42 12.38 14.60
C GLY A 208 -7.08 12.88 13.20
N SER A 209 -6.40 12.05 12.39
CA SER A 209 -5.92 12.43 11.06
C SER A 209 -7.08 12.71 10.07
N ALA A 210 -6.81 13.54 9.06
CA ALA A 210 -7.77 13.79 7.98
C ALA A 210 -8.03 12.52 7.16
N LEU A 211 -7.02 11.64 7.01
CA LEU A 211 -7.19 10.30 6.46
C LEU A 211 -8.19 9.46 7.25
N HIS A 212 -8.09 9.46 8.58
CA HIS A 212 -9.05 8.77 9.43
C HIS A 212 -10.47 9.33 9.25
N HIS A 213 -10.61 10.65 9.26
CA HIS A 213 -11.91 11.30 9.05
C HIS A 213 -12.53 10.93 7.69
N PHE A 214 -11.72 10.96 6.62
CA PHE A 214 -12.16 10.58 5.28
C PHE A 214 -12.53 9.10 5.19
N ALA A 215 -11.75 8.20 5.81
CA ALA A 215 -12.09 6.78 5.86
C ALA A 215 -13.48 6.54 6.49
N VAL A 216 -13.79 7.21 7.60
CA VAL A 216 -15.06 7.02 8.31
C VAL A 216 -16.24 7.69 7.62
N THR A 217 -16.05 8.88 7.05
CA THR A 217 -17.17 9.72 6.59
C THR A 217 -17.31 9.79 5.06
N GLY A 218 -16.26 9.45 4.31
CA GLY A 218 -16.13 9.77 2.89
C GLY A 218 -15.98 11.27 2.62
N GLN A 219 -15.84 12.10 3.66
CA GLN A 219 -15.73 13.56 3.56
C GLN A 219 -14.33 14.00 3.96
N GLY A 220 -13.80 15.00 3.26
CA GLY A 220 -12.50 15.59 3.56
C GLY A 220 -12.06 16.50 2.43
N THR A 221 -11.22 17.48 2.74
CA THR A 221 -10.63 18.35 1.72
C THR A 221 -9.35 17.72 1.20
N PHE A 222 -9.06 17.91 -0.10
CA PHE A 222 -7.81 17.46 -0.70
C PHE A 222 -6.58 18.01 0.04
N GLU A 223 -6.65 19.25 0.51
CA GLU A 223 -5.55 19.89 1.26
C GLU A 223 -5.28 19.17 2.59
N GLN A 224 -6.31 18.91 3.40
CA GLN A 224 -6.14 18.24 4.70
C GLN A 224 -5.63 16.82 4.53
N ILE A 225 -6.20 16.05 3.61
CA ILE A 225 -5.75 14.68 3.35
C ILE A 225 -4.35 14.68 2.73
N GLY A 226 -4.06 15.63 1.85
CA GLY A 226 -2.74 15.79 1.22
C GLY A 226 -1.62 16.03 2.23
N GLN A 227 -1.88 16.76 3.32
CA GLN A 227 -0.91 16.96 4.40
C GLN A 227 -0.54 15.64 5.08
N ASP A 228 -1.52 14.80 5.38
CA ASP A 228 -1.31 13.47 5.96
C ASP A 228 -0.52 12.56 5.00
N LEU A 229 -0.85 12.61 3.69
CA LEU A 229 -0.14 11.86 2.66
C LEU A 229 1.32 12.31 2.52
N ASP A 230 1.59 13.62 2.64
CA ASP A 230 2.95 14.16 2.59
C ASP A 230 3.80 13.62 3.76
N VAL A 231 3.23 13.50 4.97
CA VAL A 231 3.93 12.90 6.13
C VAL A 231 4.33 11.45 5.84
N LEU A 232 3.41 10.64 5.32
CA LEU A 232 3.69 9.25 4.94
C LEU A 232 4.67 9.14 3.77
N TRP A 233 4.68 10.14 2.88
CA TRP A 233 5.61 10.21 1.77
C TRP A 233 7.03 10.62 2.19
N GLU A 234 7.18 11.30 3.32
CA GLU A 234 8.48 11.65 3.90
C GLU A 234 9.05 10.52 4.78
N ASP A 235 8.26 9.49 5.11
CA ASP A 235 8.69 8.32 5.89
C ASP A 235 9.78 7.50 5.15
N PRO A 236 10.99 7.35 5.72
CA PRO A 236 12.08 6.57 5.13
C PRO A 236 11.81 5.06 5.10
N ASP A 237 10.94 4.55 5.97
CA ASP A 237 10.62 3.12 6.08
C ASP A 237 9.41 2.73 5.21
N ARG A 238 8.90 3.67 4.40
CA ARG A 238 7.77 3.45 3.49
C ARG A 238 8.03 2.30 2.52
N THR A 239 7.07 1.38 2.43
CA THR A 239 7.11 0.27 1.46
C THR A 239 6.65 0.68 0.06
N GLU A 240 6.96 -0.15 -0.95
CA GLU A 240 6.45 0.04 -2.32
C GLU A 240 4.91 0.00 -2.36
N VAL A 241 4.32 -0.92 -1.60
CA VAL A 241 2.86 -1.05 -1.46
C VAL A 241 2.25 0.23 -0.91
N THR A 242 2.83 0.77 0.17
CA THR A 242 2.37 2.04 0.76
C THR A 242 2.47 3.19 -0.26
N SER A 243 3.54 3.22 -1.06
CA SER A 243 3.72 4.23 -2.11
C SER A 243 2.62 4.17 -3.18
N GLU A 244 2.27 2.95 -3.62
CA GLU A 244 1.19 2.75 -4.58
C GLU A 244 -0.17 3.17 -4.00
N VAL A 245 -0.46 2.79 -2.76
CA VAL A 245 -1.70 3.19 -2.08
C VAL A 245 -1.81 4.71 -1.95
N ILE A 246 -0.73 5.41 -1.59
CA ILE A 246 -0.70 6.88 -1.54
C ILE A 246 -0.99 7.47 -2.92
N ASN A 247 -0.32 6.99 -3.97
CA ASN A 247 -0.51 7.51 -5.33
C ASN A 247 -1.95 7.32 -5.83
N ARG A 248 -2.56 6.16 -5.52
CA ARG A 248 -3.92 5.82 -5.93
C ARG A 248 -4.94 6.68 -5.20
N LEU A 249 -4.80 6.83 -3.89
CA LEU A 249 -5.68 7.71 -3.12
C LEU A 249 -5.54 9.17 -3.56
N ALA A 250 -4.32 9.67 -3.78
CA ALA A 250 -4.11 11.02 -4.29
C ALA A 250 -4.79 11.24 -5.66
N THR A 251 -4.69 10.26 -6.56
CA THR A 251 -5.33 10.30 -7.88
C THR A 251 -6.86 10.33 -7.78
N TYR A 252 -7.43 9.54 -6.87
CA TYR A 252 -8.86 9.56 -6.57
C TYR A 252 -9.32 10.94 -6.09
N LEU A 253 -8.63 11.50 -5.10
CA LEU A 253 -9.01 12.79 -4.52
C LEU A 253 -8.96 13.93 -5.55
N ILE A 254 -7.92 13.96 -6.38
CA ILE A 254 -7.83 14.91 -7.51
C ILE A 254 -9.00 14.74 -8.47
N THR A 255 -9.43 13.50 -8.73
CA THR A 255 -10.53 13.22 -9.64
C THR A 255 -11.88 13.68 -9.06
N VAL A 256 -12.13 13.41 -7.78
CA VAL A 256 -13.34 13.86 -7.06
C VAL A 256 -13.40 15.39 -7.02
N GLU A 257 -12.30 16.04 -6.66
CA GLU A 257 -12.21 17.51 -6.61
C GLU A 257 -12.45 18.13 -7.99
N ARG A 258 -11.82 17.58 -9.03
CA ARG A 258 -12.06 18.00 -10.43
C ARG A 258 -13.53 17.84 -10.84
N LYS A 259 -14.18 16.71 -10.49
CA LYS A 259 -15.61 16.49 -10.79
C LYS A 259 -16.47 17.53 -10.08
N ALA A 260 -16.21 17.78 -8.79
CA ALA A 260 -16.92 18.81 -8.02
C ALA A 260 -16.75 20.21 -8.62
N HIS A 261 -15.55 20.56 -9.10
CA HIS A 261 -15.32 21.85 -9.77
C HIS A 261 -16.05 21.94 -11.12
N GLN A 262 -16.07 20.87 -11.92
CA GLN A 262 -16.81 20.84 -13.19
C GLN A 262 -18.31 21.02 -12.98
N GLU A 263 -18.88 20.37 -11.96
CA GLU A 263 -20.28 20.52 -11.59
C GLU A 263 -20.61 21.95 -11.13
N ARG A 264 -19.74 22.58 -10.31
CA ARG A 264 -19.89 23.99 -9.93
C ARG A 264 -19.85 24.90 -11.15
N ALA A 265 -18.90 24.68 -12.06
CA ALA A 265 -18.74 25.50 -13.26
C ALA A 265 -19.96 25.41 -14.21
N GLY A 266 -20.58 24.24 -14.31
CA GLY A 266 -21.83 24.06 -15.07
C GLY A 266 -23.00 24.89 -14.52
N ASN A 267 -22.99 25.17 -13.21
CA ASN A 267 -24.08 25.82 -12.49
C ASN A 267 -23.92 27.34 -12.31
N PHE A 268 -22.91 27.97 -12.93
CA PHE A 268 -22.72 29.42 -12.85
C PHE A 268 -23.90 30.22 -13.39
N SER A 269 -24.29 31.27 -12.67
CA SER A 269 -25.33 32.21 -13.09
C SER A 269 -24.95 32.96 -14.37
N GLU A 270 -25.93 33.54 -15.07
CA GLU A 270 -25.67 34.34 -16.28
C GLU A 270 -24.76 35.55 -15.99
N THR A 271 -24.88 36.14 -14.79
CA THR A 271 -24.02 37.22 -14.34
C THR A 271 -22.58 36.74 -14.14
N THR A 272 -22.38 35.59 -13.50
CA THR A 272 -21.06 34.98 -13.32
C THR A 272 -20.41 34.63 -14.66
N ARG A 273 -21.18 34.11 -15.62
CA ARG A 273 -20.66 33.84 -16.98
C ARG A 273 -20.23 35.11 -17.70
N ALA A 274 -20.96 36.22 -17.54
CA ALA A 274 -20.56 37.51 -18.09
C ALA A 274 -19.24 38.00 -17.49
N LEU A 275 -19.06 37.85 -16.16
CA LEU A 275 -17.79 38.18 -15.49
C LEU A 275 -16.64 37.27 -15.93
N ILE A 276 -16.88 35.97 -16.13
CA ILE A 276 -15.87 35.06 -16.70
C ILE A 276 -15.45 35.51 -18.11
N ALA A 277 -16.40 35.94 -18.94
CA ALA A 277 -16.09 36.46 -20.27
C ALA A 277 -15.27 37.76 -20.23
N GLU A 278 -15.48 38.60 -19.21
CA GLU A 278 -14.76 39.86 -19.01
C GLU A 278 -13.34 39.67 -18.44
N HIS A 279 -13.19 38.85 -17.39
CA HIS A 279 -11.95 38.68 -16.65
C HIS A 279 -11.11 37.46 -17.08
N GLY A 280 -11.68 36.59 -17.91
CA GLY A 280 -11.00 35.48 -18.53
C GLY A 280 -10.77 34.26 -17.62
N PRO A 281 -9.90 33.32 -18.03
CA PRO A 281 -9.76 32.02 -17.39
C PRO A 281 -9.15 32.07 -15.98
N ALA A 282 -8.41 33.12 -15.64
CA ALA A 282 -7.91 33.30 -14.27
C ALA A 282 -9.06 33.51 -13.28
N PHE A 283 -10.08 34.28 -13.66
CA PHE A 283 -11.26 34.49 -12.83
C PHE A 283 -12.10 33.21 -12.72
N GLU A 284 -12.24 32.48 -13.82
CA GLU A 284 -12.90 31.17 -13.80
C GLU A 284 -12.19 30.15 -12.89
N ALA A 285 -10.86 30.17 -12.86
CA ALA A 285 -10.07 29.37 -11.92
C ALA A 285 -10.28 29.84 -10.47
N PHE A 286 -10.33 31.15 -10.23
CA PHE A 286 -10.59 31.71 -8.90
C PHE A 286 -11.93 31.27 -8.32
N LEU A 287 -12.97 31.21 -9.14
CA LEU A 287 -14.30 30.71 -8.76
C LEU A 287 -14.33 29.23 -8.36
N GLN A 288 -13.27 28.48 -8.61
CA GLN A 288 -13.18 27.07 -8.19
C GLN A 288 -12.78 26.93 -6.72
N LEU A 289 -12.15 27.95 -6.12
CA LEU A 289 -11.73 27.93 -4.73
C LEU A 289 -12.95 27.74 -3.79
N PRO A 290 -12.79 26.94 -2.71
CA PRO A 290 -13.92 26.54 -1.86
C PRO A 290 -14.54 27.68 -1.05
N ASP A 291 -13.79 28.74 -0.78
CA ASP A 291 -14.16 29.92 -0.01
C ASP A 291 -14.74 31.06 -0.87
N VAL A 292 -14.64 30.94 -2.20
CA VAL A 292 -15.14 31.94 -3.14
C VAL A 292 -16.62 31.71 -3.45
N THR A 293 -17.40 32.79 -3.33
CA THR A 293 -18.84 32.81 -3.66
C THR A 293 -19.11 33.83 -4.76
N GLU A 294 -20.23 33.70 -5.48
CA GLU A 294 -20.58 34.67 -6.54
C GLU A 294 -20.66 36.12 -6.02
N ASN A 295 -20.99 36.31 -4.74
CA ASN A 295 -21.19 37.64 -4.15
C ASN A 295 -19.88 38.39 -3.84
N ASN A 296 -18.76 37.68 -3.62
CA ASN A 296 -17.46 38.28 -3.27
C ASN A 296 -16.38 38.04 -4.33
N ALA A 297 -16.67 37.24 -5.36
CA ALA A 297 -15.68 36.77 -6.33
C ALA A 297 -14.89 37.90 -7.00
N LEU A 298 -15.57 38.93 -7.52
CA LEU A 298 -14.90 39.96 -8.31
C LEU A 298 -13.90 40.78 -7.48
N HIS A 299 -14.29 41.17 -6.27
CA HIS A 299 -13.42 41.96 -5.40
C HIS A 299 -12.24 41.13 -4.92
N GLY A 300 -12.49 39.90 -4.45
CA GLY A 300 -11.44 38.99 -4.00
C GLY A 300 -10.42 38.70 -5.10
N PHE A 301 -10.89 38.42 -6.32
CA PHE A 301 -10.02 38.08 -7.45
C PHE A 301 -8.93 39.11 -7.72
N HIS A 302 -9.28 40.39 -7.72
CA HIS A 302 -8.34 41.46 -8.01
C HIS A 302 -7.31 41.69 -6.89
N GLU A 303 -7.65 41.31 -5.66
CA GLU A 303 -6.74 41.46 -4.52
C GLU A 303 -5.75 40.29 -4.43
N VAL A 304 -6.20 39.08 -4.72
CA VAL A 304 -5.41 37.86 -4.45
C VAL A 304 -4.76 37.25 -5.68
N TYR A 305 -5.20 37.57 -6.90
CA TYR A 305 -4.57 36.99 -8.10
C TYR A 305 -3.13 37.44 -8.27
N TYR A 306 -2.20 36.47 -8.27
CA TYR A 306 -0.78 36.71 -8.43
C TYR A 306 -0.33 36.58 -9.89
N ARG A 307 -0.36 35.35 -10.43
CA ARG A 307 0.11 35.03 -11.81
C ARG A 307 -0.41 33.66 -12.26
N SER A 308 -0.22 33.34 -13.54
CA SER A 308 -0.41 31.99 -14.09
C SER A 308 0.85 31.41 -14.74
N PHE A 309 0.97 30.08 -14.70
CA PHE A 309 2.11 29.30 -15.19
C PHE A 309 1.64 28.14 -16.07
N ASP A 310 2.54 27.65 -16.93
CA ASP A 310 2.26 26.50 -17.82
C ASP A 310 2.54 25.14 -17.16
N SER A 311 3.32 25.11 -16.08
CA SER A 311 3.69 23.88 -15.38
C SER A 311 4.06 24.14 -13.91
N LEU A 312 4.08 23.07 -13.10
CA LEU A 312 4.56 23.12 -11.71
C LEU A 312 6.06 23.45 -11.63
N GLU A 313 6.84 23.07 -12.64
CA GLU A 313 8.26 23.44 -12.73
C GLU A 313 8.44 24.95 -12.84
N ALA A 314 7.62 25.62 -13.67
CA ALA A 314 7.65 27.08 -13.80
C ALA A 314 7.21 27.77 -12.50
N VAL A 315 6.26 27.20 -11.74
CA VAL A 315 5.91 27.69 -10.40
C VAL A 315 7.10 27.56 -9.45
N ALA A 316 7.72 26.39 -9.38
CA ALA A 316 8.87 26.15 -8.51
C ALA A 316 10.05 27.08 -8.84
N GLN A 317 10.29 27.33 -10.13
CA GLN A 317 11.30 28.27 -10.60
C GLN A 317 10.99 29.71 -10.13
N ASP A 318 9.75 30.18 -10.23
CA ASP A 318 9.34 31.52 -9.74
C ASP A 318 9.54 31.65 -8.22
N VAL A 319 9.26 30.58 -7.45
CA VAL A 319 9.54 30.55 -6.01
C VAL A 319 11.04 30.61 -5.73
N ALA A 320 11.85 29.86 -6.46
CA ALA A 320 13.30 29.87 -6.29
C ALA A 320 13.93 31.23 -6.64
N GLU A 321 13.43 31.89 -7.69
CA GLU A 321 13.84 33.23 -8.09
C GLU A 321 13.45 34.28 -7.04
N SER A 322 12.21 34.25 -6.54
CA SER A 322 11.73 35.19 -5.52
C SER A 322 12.44 35.07 -4.15
N HIS A 323 13.01 33.91 -3.85
CA HIS A 323 13.79 33.67 -2.63
C HIS A 323 15.31 33.69 -2.86
N GLU A 324 15.77 34.18 -4.02
CA GLU A 324 17.20 34.29 -4.38
C GLU A 324 17.98 32.94 -4.27
N VAL A 325 17.29 31.80 -4.34
CA VAL A 325 17.90 30.48 -4.11
C VAL A 325 19.00 30.19 -5.13
N TYR A 326 18.75 30.53 -6.41
CA TYR A 326 19.75 30.38 -7.47
C TYR A 326 20.96 31.29 -7.26
N GLN A 327 20.76 32.51 -6.78
CA GLN A 327 21.85 33.43 -6.48
C GLN A 327 22.72 32.90 -5.34
N LEU A 328 22.10 32.37 -4.27
CA LEU A 328 22.83 31.74 -3.17
C LEU A 328 23.65 30.52 -3.61
N LEU A 329 23.11 29.68 -4.51
CA LEU A 329 23.85 28.55 -5.09
C LEU A 329 25.02 29.00 -5.97
N GLU A 330 24.85 30.08 -6.73
CA GLU A 330 25.91 30.66 -7.55
C GLU A 330 27.02 31.27 -6.68
N GLU A 331 26.67 32.06 -5.67
CA GLU A 331 27.62 32.65 -4.71
C GLU A 331 28.42 31.57 -3.96
N ALA A 332 27.79 30.44 -3.65
CA ALA A 332 28.45 29.28 -3.05
C ALA A 332 29.27 28.44 -4.04
N SER A 333 29.28 28.78 -5.34
CA SER A 333 29.87 27.97 -6.41
C SER A 333 29.34 26.53 -6.48
N LEU A 334 28.07 26.32 -6.12
CA LEU A 334 27.40 25.01 -6.09
C LEU A 334 26.43 24.78 -7.26
N SER A 335 26.20 25.78 -8.11
CA SER A 335 25.24 25.72 -9.23
C SER A 335 25.44 24.57 -10.23
N HIS A 336 26.63 23.95 -10.26
CA HIS A 336 26.96 22.82 -11.13
C HIS A 336 26.85 21.45 -10.45
N VAL A 337 26.69 21.41 -9.13
CA VAL A 337 26.61 20.16 -8.33
C VAL A 337 25.32 20.03 -7.53
N ALA A 338 24.56 21.13 -7.37
CA ALA A 338 23.32 21.16 -6.62
C ALA A 338 22.25 21.92 -7.41
N SER A 339 21.03 21.38 -7.40
CA SER A 339 19.81 22.05 -7.85
C SER A 339 18.87 22.22 -6.66
N PRO A 340 18.06 23.30 -6.62
CA PRO A 340 17.00 23.41 -5.62
C PRO A 340 16.07 22.20 -5.68
N ASP A 341 15.64 21.71 -4.52
CA ASP A 341 14.64 20.65 -4.47
C ASP A 341 13.28 21.22 -4.87
N GLN A 342 12.82 20.84 -6.06
CA GLN A 342 11.54 21.26 -6.62
C GLN A 342 10.36 20.96 -5.70
N ARG A 343 10.41 19.87 -4.92
CA ARG A 343 9.32 19.50 -4.01
C ARG A 343 9.21 20.49 -2.85
N LEU A 344 10.34 20.87 -2.26
CA LEU A 344 10.37 21.87 -1.19
C LEU A 344 9.92 23.24 -1.70
N LEU A 345 10.30 23.62 -2.92
CA LEU A 345 9.85 24.86 -3.53
C LEU A 345 8.34 24.86 -3.79
N LEU A 346 7.77 23.75 -4.25
CA LEU A 346 6.31 23.61 -4.42
C LEU A 346 5.58 23.58 -3.06
N LYS A 347 6.19 23.02 -2.03
CA LYS A 347 5.67 23.07 -0.64
C LYS A 347 5.61 24.52 -0.16
N LEU A 348 6.67 25.30 -0.35
CA LEU A 348 6.69 26.75 -0.06
C LEU A 348 5.64 27.50 -0.89
N ALA A 349 5.49 27.16 -2.17
CA ALA A 349 4.47 27.76 -3.04
C ALA A 349 3.06 27.54 -2.47
N ARG A 350 2.72 26.29 -2.09
CA ARG A 350 1.41 25.92 -1.53
C ARG A 350 1.13 26.53 -0.15
N GLN A 351 2.17 26.91 0.60
CA GLN A 351 2.00 27.63 1.87
C GLN A 351 1.56 29.07 1.65
N ARG A 352 1.99 29.68 0.54
CA ARG A 352 1.69 31.09 0.22
C ARG A 352 0.49 31.26 -0.70
N TRP A 353 0.29 30.35 -1.64
CA TRP A 353 -0.69 30.47 -2.69
C TRP A 353 -1.59 29.23 -2.80
N ASP A 354 -2.84 29.46 -3.17
CA ASP A 354 -3.69 28.44 -3.78
C ASP A 354 -3.33 28.26 -5.26
N ILE A 355 -2.98 27.03 -5.64
CA ILE A 355 -2.57 26.69 -7.00
C ILE A 355 -3.73 25.95 -7.68
N VAL A 356 -4.46 26.63 -8.56
CA VAL A 356 -5.63 26.07 -9.24
C VAL A 356 -5.27 25.67 -10.68
N PRO A 357 -5.31 24.37 -11.02
CA PRO A 357 -5.14 23.92 -12.40
C PRO A 357 -6.42 24.19 -13.21
N HIS A 358 -6.31 25.01 -14.25
CA HIS A 358 -7.45 25.33 -15.14
C HIS A 358 -6.99 25.55 -16.58
N ASN A 359 -7.68 24.97 -17.56
CA ASN A 359 -7.37 25.11 -18.99
C ASN A 359 -5.87 24.88 -19.34
N LYS A 360 -5.26 23.83 -18.77
CA LYS A 360 -3.83 23.46 -18.95
C LYS A 360 -2.81 24.48 -18.39
N ARG A 361 -3.27 25.43 -17.58
CA ARG A 361 -2.42 26.38 -16.86
C ARG A 361 -2.64 26.22 -15.35
N LEU A 362 -1.72 26.74 -14.57
CA LEU A 362 -1.82 26.84 -13.11
C LEU A 362 -2.01 28.31 -12.76
N TYR A 363 -3.06 28.65 -12.03
CA TYR A 363 -3.33 30.01 -11.55
C TYR A 363 -3.04 30.07 -10.06
N LEU A 364 -2.24 31.07 -9.64
CA LEU A 364 -1.85 31.27 -8.26
C LEU A 364 -2.62 32.44 -7.65
N PHE A 365 -3.22 32.19 -6.49
CA PHE A 365 -3.97 33.16 -5.69
C PHE A 365 -3.36 33.23 -4.30
N GLU A 366 -3.12 34.42 -3.75
CA GLU A 366 -2.61 34.58 -2.37
C GLU A 366 -3.65 34.10 -1.35
N LYS A 367 -3.20 33.32 -0.36
CA LYS A 367 -4.01 32.80 0.75
C LYS A 367 -4.32 33.84 1.82
#